data_AF-A0A9J7MC64-F1
#
_entry.id   AF-A0A9J7MC64-F1
#
_cell.length_a   1.000
_cell.length_b   1.000
_cell.length_c   1.000
_cell.angle_alpha   90.00
_cell.angle_beta   90.00
_cell.angle_gamma   90.00
#
_symmetry.space_group_name_H-M   'P 1'
#
loop_
_entity.id
_entity.type
_entity.pdbx_description
1 polymer ?
#
loop_
_entity_poly.entity_id
_entity_poly.type
_entity_poly.pdbx_seq_one_letter_code
_entity_poly.pdbx_strand_id
1 'polypeptide(L)'
;MVLGGLVLQVHQLWQPFTHRLEDTEPLVILKAFGTLCMMGRVCGDFIRKRVVKEVWPKVTTFLTNQAKISIKAGPAYTHTVAHRLQSAILAGLGPLCLQLGVGETEVDMIACACVPYLSARQPTKLQQVLSVVCSENRSYCT
;
A
#
# COMPACT_ATOMS: atom_id res chain seq x y z
N MET A 1 -11.16 -12.97 -25.36
CA MET A 1 -12.22 -13.71 -24.65
C MET A 1 -11.84 -14.16 -23.22
N VAL A 2 -10.58 -13.99 -22.75
CA VAL A 2 -10.13 -14.45 -21.41
C VAL A 2 -10.42 -13.44 -20.28
N LEU A 3 -10.55 -12.14 -20.58
CA LEU A 3 -10.75 -11.11 -19.55
C LEU A 3 -12.12 -11.22 -18.84
N GLY A 4 -13.18 -11.69 -19.52
CA GLY A 4 -14.53 -11.71 -18.94
C GLY A 4 -14.71 -12.61 -17.71
N GLY A 5 -13.97 -13.71 -17.61
CA GLY A 5 -14.04 -14.63 -16.46
C GLY A 5 -13.37 -14.08 -15.21
N LEU A 6 -12.19 -13.44 -15.37
CA LEU A 6 -11.44 -12.84 -14.26
C LEU A 6 -12.21 -11.70 -13.59
N VAL A 7 -12.93 -10.90 -14.38
CA VAL A 7 -13.76 -9.79 -13.90
C VAL A 7 -14.85 -10.26 -12.93
N LEU A 8 -15.54 -11.34 -13.28
CA LEU A 8 -16.64 -11.88 -12.45
C LEU A 8 -16.12 -12.47 -11.14
N GLN A 9 -15.00 -13.20 -11.21
CA GLN A 9 -14.38 -13.81 -10.03
C GLN A 9 -13.82 -12.76 -9.07
N VAL A 10 -13.10 -11.75 -9.59
CA VAL A 10 -12.62 -10.62 -8.78
C VAL A 10 -13.80 -9.90 -8.14
N HIS A 11 -14.91 -9.73 -8.86
CA HIS A 11 -16.08 -9.07 -8.27
C HIS A 11 -16.64 -9.85 -7.07
N GLN A 12 -16.86 -11.16 -7.21
CA GLN A 12 -17.43 -11.99 -6.14
C GLN A 12 -16.51 -12.04 -4.91
N LEU A 13 -15.19 -12.09 -5.14
CA LEU A 13 -14.20 -12.18 -4.08
C LEU A 13 -13.83 -10.82 -3.49
N TRP A 14 -14.22 -9.71 -4.11
CA TRP A 14 -13.78 -8.37 -3.72
C TRP A 14 -14.16 -8.01 -2.28
N GLN A 15 -15.44 -8.17 -1.90
CA GLN A 15 -15.91 -7.83 -0.56
C GLN A 15 -15.26 -8.68 0.56
N PRO A 16 -15.21 -10.02 0.48
CA PRO A 16 -14.50 -10.80 1.49
C PRO A 16 -13.00 -10.51 1.51
N PHE A 17 -12.40 -10.15 0.37
CA PHE A 17 -11.00 -9.73 0.28
C PHE A 17 -10.75 -8.39 0.96
N THR A 18 -11.54 -7.36 0.69
CA THR A 18 -11.36 -6.03 1.30
C THR A 18 -11.56 -6.06 2.81
N HIS A 19 -12.40 -6.97 3.31
CA HIS A 19 -12.52 -7.23 4.75
C HIS A 19 -11.21 -7.75 5.37
N ARG A 20 -10.41 -8.54 4.64
CA ARG A 20 -9.10 -9.04 5.13
C ARG A 20 -8.03 -7.94 5.21
N LEU A 21 -8.21 -6.82 4.50
CA LEU A 21 -7.33 -5.65 4.64
C LEU A 21 -7.57 -4.88 5.95
N GLU A 22 -8.69 -5.16 6.63
CA GLU A 22 -9.10 -4.52 7.90
C GLU A 22 -9.11 -5.52 9.06
N ASP A 23 -8.46 -6.67 8.88
CA ASP A 23 -8.40 -7.70 9.91
C ASP A 23 -7.64 -7.19 11.15
N THR A 24 -8.00 -7.68 12.33
CA THR A 24 -7.26 -7.34 13.56
C THR A 24 -5.86 -7.95 13.59
N GLU A 25 -5.66 -9.05 12.86
CA GLU A 25 -4.38 -9.77 12.81
C GLU A 25 -3.45 -9.15 11.75
N PRO A 26 -2.32 -8.52 12.13
CA PRO A 26 -1.46 -7.81 11.19
C PRO A 26 -0.86 -8.70 10.10
N LEU A 27 -0.68 -9.99 10.37
CA LEU A 27 -0.21 -10.95 9.36
C LEU A 27 -1.26 -11.21 8.28
N VAL A 28 -2.55 -11.17 8.62
CA VAL A 28 -3.64 -11.30 7.63
C VAL A 28 -3.65 -10.08 6.72
N ILE A 29 -3.54 -8.87 7.29
CA ILE A 29 -3.44 -7.63 6.50
C ILE A 29 -2.22 -7.69 5.59
N LEU A 30 -1.06 -8.12 6.11
CA LEU A 30 0.17 -8.24 5.33
C LEU A 30 0.00 -9.13 4.11
N LYS A 31 -0.65 -10.30 4.29
CA LYS A 31 -0.92 -11.23 3.20
C LYS A 31 -1.96 -10.67 2.23
N ALA A 32 -3.03 -10.06 2.73
CA ALA A 32 -4.05 -9.43 1.91
C ALA A 32 -3.47 -8.30 1.04
N PHE A 33 -2.59 -7.47 1.59
CA PHE A 33 -1.91 -6.41 0.84
C PHE A 33 -0.93 -6.97 -0.21
N GLY A 34 -0.20 -8.04 0.11
CA GLY A 34 0.63 -8.74 -0.87
C GLY A 34 -0.21 -9.29 -2.04
N THR A 35 -1.38 -9.86 -1.73
CA THR A 35 -2.36 -10.29 -2.75
C THR A 35 -2.88 -9.11 -3.56
N LEU A 36 -3.16 -7.96 -2.94
CA LEU A 36 -3.55 -6.74 -3.66
C LEU A 36 -2.50 -6.33 -4.70
N CYS A 37 -1.22 -6.35 -4.32
CA CYS A 37 -0.12 -6.03 -5.23
C CYS A 37 -0.07 -7.03 -6.40
N MET A 38 -0.32 -8.31 -6.14
CA MET A 38 -0.40 -9.31 -7.20
C MET A 38 -1.60 -9.09 -8.13
N MET A 39 -2.76 -8.76 -7.57
CA MET A 39 -3.95 -8.41 -8.34
C MET A 39 -3.73 -7.15 -9.18
N GLY A 40 -3.05 -6.14 -8.65
CA GLY A 40 -2.65 -4.95 -9.40
C GLY A 40 -1.80 -5.32 -10.61
N ARG A 41 -0.81 -6.21 -10.44
CA ARG A 41 0.04 -6.67 -11.56
C ARG A 41 -0.73 -7.44 -12.63
N VAL A 42 -1.69 -8.29 -12.25
CA VAL A 42 -2.41 -9.17 -13.18
C VAL A 42 -3.60 -8.47 -13.83
N CYS A 43 -4.35 -7.68 -13.06
CA CYS A 43 -5.58 -7.04 -13.50
C CYS A 43 -5.40 -5.58 -13.92
N GLY A 44 -4.32 -4.92 -13.50
CA GLY A 44 -4.02 -3.54 -13.85
C GLY A 44 -5.15 -2.58 -13.50
N ASP A 45 -5.51 -1.74 -14.47
CA ASP A 45 -6.54 -0.71 -14.31
C ASP A 45 -7.96 -1.24 -14.10
N PHE A 46 -8.21 -2.53 -14.39
CA PHE A 46 -9.52 -3.15 -14.19
C PHE A 46 -10.01 -3.02 -12.74
N ILE A 47 -9.11 -3.14 -11.76
CA ILE A 47 -9.45 -2.99 -10.35
C ILE A 47 -9.25 -1.57 -9.82
N ARG A 48 -8.68 -0.64 -10.61
CA ARG A 48 -8.31 0.72 -10.18
C ARG A 48 -9.44 1.41 -9.43
N LYS A 49 -10.64 1.51 -10.04
CA LYS A 49 -11.77 2.23 -9.44
C LYS A 49 -12.15 1.68 -8.06
N ARG A 50 -12.06 0.36 -7.88
CA ARG A 50 -12.39 -0.29 -6.60
C ARG A 50 -11.29 -0.08 -5.57
N VAL A 51 -10.02 -0.21 -5.97
CA VAL A 51 -8.87 0.07 -5.09
C VAL A 51 -8.91 1.51 -4.60
N VAL A 52 -9.09 2.47 -5.50
CA VAL A 52 -9.15 3.90 -5.16
C VAL A 52 -10.30 4.20 -4.21
N LYS A 53 -11.49 3.64 -4.47
CA LYS A 53 -12.67 3.91 -3.64
C LYS A 53 -12.64 3.21 -2.28
N GLU A 54 -12.22 1.95 -2.23
CA GLU A 54 -12.44 1.09 -1.07
C GLU A 54 -11.15 0.76 -0.30
N VAL A 55 -9.97 0.92 -0.89
CA VAL A 55 -8.70 0.50 -0.28
C VAL A 55 -7.80 1.68 0.05
N TRP A 56 -7.66 2.67 -0.85
CA TRP A 56 -6.82 3.86 -0.60
C TRP A 56 -7.13 4.60 0.70
N PRO A 57 -8.40 4.89 1.06
CA PRO A 57 -8.69 5.53 2.33
C PRO A 57 -8.22 4.74 3.55
N LYS A 58 -8.27 3.40 3.47
CA LYS A 58 -7.86 2.49 4.55
C LYS A 58 -6.34 2.47 4.69
N VAL A 59 -5.64 2.39 3.56
CA VAL A 59 -4.17 2.39 3.51
C VAL A 59 -3.60 3.72 4.00
N THR A 60 -4.14 4.86 3.55
CA THR A 60 -3.68 6.19 4.00
C THR A 60 -3.94 6.41 5.48
N THR A 61 -5.10 5.99 5.98
CA THR A 61 -5.44 6.04 7.41
C THR A 61 -4.49 5.18 8.24
N PHE A 62 -4.25 3.92 7.81
CA PHE A 62 -3.32 3.01 8.46
C PHE A 62 -1.91 3.61 8.55
N LEU A 63 -1.37 4.11 7.42
CA LEU A 63 -0.03 4.68 7.37
C LEU A 63 0.10 5.92 8.25
N THR A 64 -0.90 6.80 8.23
CA THR A 64 -0.90 8.01 9.06
C THR A 64 -0.90 7.67 10.55
N ASN A 65 -1.67 6.65 10.95
CA ASN A 65 -1.72 6.20 12.34
C ASN A 65 -0.42 5.49 12.75
N GLN A 66 0.10 4.59 11.92
CA GLN A 66 1.35 3.89 12.20
C GLN A 66 2.57 4.82 12.22
N ALA A 67 2.57 5.89 11.41
CA ALA A 67 3.63 6.90 11.47
C ALA A 67 3.76 7.52 12.86
N LYS A 68 2.64 7.80 13.54
CA LYS A 68 2.60 8.36 14.90
C LYS A 68 3.11 7.39 15.97
N ILE A 69 2.97 6.08 15.72
CA ILE A 69 3.46 5.01 16.61
C ILE A 69 4.96 4.83 16.40
N SER A 70 5.36 4.59 15.15
CA SER A 70 6.75 4.31 14.74
C SER A 70 7.72 5.45 15.06
N ILE A 71 7.30 6.72 14.96
CA ILE A 71 8.16 7.87 15.31
C ILE A 71 8.57 7.92 16.78
N LYS A 72 7.80 7.26 17.67
CA LYS A 72 8.07 7.18 19.11
C LYS A 72 8.70 5.84 19.49
N ALA A 73 8.91 4.96 18.52
CA ALA A 73 9.27 3.58 18.78
C ALA A 73 10.78 3.41 18.93
N GLY A 74 11.20 2.60 19.90
CA GLY A 74 12.61 2.25 20.10
C GLY A 74 13.12 1.22 19.08
N PRO A 75 14.41 0.85 19.15
CA PRO A 75 15.05 -0.05 18.20
C PRO A 75 14.36 -1.41 18.04
N ALA A 76 13.77 -1.95 19.12
CA ALA A 76 13.03 -3.21 19.12
C ALA A 76 11.84 -3.22 18.15
N TYR A 77 11.27 -2.05 17.81
CA TYR A 77 10.15 -1.93 16.88
C TYR A 77 10.44 -2.56 15.53
N THR A 78 11.69 -2.51 15.06
CA THR A 78 12.11 -3.07 13.77
C THR A 78 11.90 -4.58 13.64
N HIS A 79 11.80 -5.29 14.78
CA HIS A 79 11.53 -6.73 14.85
C HIS A 79 10.04 -7.07 15.00
N THR A 80 9.16 -6.07 15.08
CA THR A 80 7.73 -6.29 15.25
C THR A 80 7.00 -6.58 13.94
N VAL A 81 5.86 -7.27 14.02
CA VAL A 81 4.99 -7.48 12.86
C VAL A 81 4.42 -6.15 12.33
N ALA A 82 4.14 -5.19 13.21
CA ALA A 82 3.67 -3.86 12.83
C ALA A 82 4.68 -3.16 11.90
N HIS A 83 5.96 -3.15 12.26
CA HIS A 83 7.01 -2.60 11.40
C HIS A 83 7.12 -3.34 10.06
N ARG A 84 6.99 -4.68 10.06
CA ARG A 84 7.01 -5.48 8.82
C ARG A 84 5.84 -5.13 7.90
N LEU A 85 4.64 -5.00 8.45
CA LEU A 85 3.44 -4.60 7.70
C LEU A 85 3.59 -3.19 7.12
N GLN A 86 4.01 -2.25 7.96
CA GLN A 86 4.27 -0.87 7.56
C GLN A 86 5.30 -0.77 6.43
N SER A 87 6.42 -1.50 6.55
CA SER A 87 7.45 -1.58 5.52
C SER A 87 6.91 -2.16 4.21
N ALA A 88 6.14 -3.25 4.30
CA ALA A 88 5.59 -3.92 3.12
C ALA A 88 4.59 -3.03 2.37
N ILE A 89 3.75 -2.28 3.11
CA ILE A 89 2.82 -1.33 2.50
C ILE A 89 3.60 -0.22 1.80
N LEU A 90 4.53 0.45 2.48
CA LEU A 90 5.33 1.52 1.88
C LEU A 90 6.06 1.07 0.60
N ALA A 91 6.69 -0.10 0.63
CA ALA A 91 7.41 -0.66 -0.52
C ALA A 91 6.47 -1.00 -1.69
N GLY A 92 5.25 -1.44 -1.40
CA GLY A 92 4.29 -1.88 -2.42
C GLY A 92 3.53 -0.73 -3.10
N LEU A 93 3.43 0.44 -2.46
CA LEU A 93 2.62 1.56 -2.96
C LEU A 93 3.06 2.06 -4.33
N GLY A 94 4.36 2.32 -4.54
CA GLY A 94 4.87 2.82 -5.81
C GLY A 94 4.53 1.90 -7.00
N PRO A 95 4.97 0.63 -6.97
CA PRO A 95 4.63 -0.35 -7.99
C PRO A 95 3.13 -0.54 -8.19
N LEU A 96 2.35 -0.51 -7.10
CA LEU A 96 0.89 -0.67 -7.19
C LEU A 96 0.23 0.53 -7.87
N CYS A 97 0.64 1.77 -7.55
CA CYS A 97 0.16 2.96 -8.24
C CYS A 97 0.43 2.91 -9.76
N LEU A 98 1.65 2.49 -10.14
CA LEU A 98 2.03 2.32 -11.54
C LEU A 98 1.19 1.25 -12.24
N GLN A 99 1.02 0.09 -11.61
CA GLN A 99 0.24 -1.03 -12.17
C GLN A 99 -1.23 -0.68 -12.37
N LEU A 100 -1.81 0.08 -11.45
CA LEU A 100 -3.22 0.50 -11.53
C LEU A 100 -3.42 1.68 -12.47
N GLY A 101 -2.36 2.43 -12.81
CA GLY A 101 -2.46 3.68 -13.56
C GLY A 101 -3.37 4.68 -12.85
N VAL A 102 -3.11 4.94 -11.56
CA VAL A 102 -3.84 5.95 -10.77
C VAL A 102 -3.41 7.36 -11.18
N GLY A 103 -4.32 8.34 -11.05
CA GLY A 103 -4.05 9.73 -11.43
C GLY A 103 -3.31 10.51 -10.34
N GLU A 104 -2.94 11.74 -10.68
CA GLU A 104 -2.20 12.66 -9.81
C GLU A 104 -2.89 12.86 -8.45
N THR A 105 -4.21 13.08 -8.43
CA THR A 105 -4.98 13.25 -7.20
C THR A 105 -4.86 12.05 -6.25
N GLU A 106 -4.90 10.83 -6.78
CA GLU A 106 -4.72 9.63 -5.95
C GLU A 106 -3.29 9.48 -5.45
N VAL A 107 -2.31 9.79 -6.30
CA VAL A 107 -0.89 9.80 -5.93
C VAL A 107 -0.64 10.81 -4.80
N ASP A 108 -1.19 12.01 -4.90
CA ASP A 108 -1.05 13.06 -3.89
C ASP A 108 -1.60 12.64 -2.53
N MET A 109 -2.77 11.98 -2.51
CA MET A 109 -3.36 11.46 -1.26
C MET A 109 -2.44 10.43 -0.58
N ILE A 110 -1.86 9.52 -1.37
CA ILE A 110 -0.95 8.50 -0.87
C ILE A 110 0.37 9.14 -0.42
N ALA A 111 0.91 10.06 -1.21
CA ALA A 111 2.13 10.80 -0.90
C ALA A 111 1.98 11.54 0.43
N CYS A 112 0.87 12.24 0.65
CA CYS A 112 0.57 12.93 1.92
C CYS A 112 0.62 11.98 3.13
N ALA A 113 0.10 10.76 3.00
CA ALA A 113 0.18 9.75 4.07
C ALA A 113 1.60 9.20 4.28
N CYS A 114 2.47 9.29 3.26
CA CYS A 114 3.86 8.84 3.29
C CYS A 114 4.83 9.92 3.80
N VAL A 115 4.55 11.22 3.62
CA VAL A 115 5.42 12.32 4.07
C VAL A 115 5.91 12.18 5.53
N PRO A 116 5.08 11.79 6.53
CA PRO A 116 5.52 11.62 7.91
C PRO A 116 6.66 10.61 8.11
N TYR A 117 6.87 9.72 7.15
CA TYR A 117 7.92 8.70 7.16
C TYR A 117 9.29 9.23 6.79
N LEU A 118 9.38 10.43 6.20
CA LEU A 118 10.64 11.09 5.83
C LEU A 118 11.30 11.81 7.01
N SER A 119 10.65 11.86 8.17
CA SER A 119 11.21 12.47 9.38
C SER A 119 12.43 11.68 9.86
N ALA A 120 13.50 12.38 10.26
CA ALA A 120 14.70 11.77 10.84
C ALA A 120 14.43 10.99 12.15
N ARG A 121 13.26 11.22 12.79
CA ARG A 121 12.81 10.50 13.98
C ARG A 121 12.16 9.15 13.67
N GLN A 122 11.85 8.89 12.41
CA GLN A 122 11.31 7.61 11.99
C GLN A 122 12.41 6.55 11.94
N PRO A 123 12.09 5.26 12.13
CA PRO A 123 13.04 4.18 11.89
C PRO A 123 13.70 4.29 10.52
N THR A 124 15.04 4.26 10.48
CA THR A 124 15.84 4.43 9.24
C THR A 124 15.43 3.47 8.13
N LYS A 125 15.01 2.25 8.49
CA LYS A 125 14.57 1.24 7.53
C LYS A 125 13.28 1.64 6.80
N LEU A 126 12.36 2.34 7.47
CA LEU A 126 11.13 2.86 6.85
C LEU A 126 11.42 4.06 5.94
N GLN A 127 12.34 4.93 6.37
CA GLN A 127 12.82 6.06 5.54
C GLN A 127 13.46 5.57 4.23
N GLN A 128 14.31 4.55 4.32
CA GLN A 128 15.00 3.96 3.17
C GLN A 128 14.00 3.36 2.18
N VAL A 129 13.01 2.60 2.67
CA VAL A 129 11.98 2.01 1.81
C VAL A 129 11.23 3.09 1.02
N LEU A 130 10.83 4.18 1.69
CA LEU A 130 10.13 5.26 1.01
C LEU A 130 11.03 6.01 0.02
N SER A 131 12.30 6.21 0.35
CA SER A 131 13.27 6.90 -0.52
C SER A 131 13.49 6.15 -1.84
N VAL A 132 13.54 4.81 -1.79
CA VAL A 132 13.64 3.97 -3.00
C VAL A 132 12.42 4.14 -3.90
N VAL A 133 11.22 4.17 -3.30
CA VAL A 133 9.96 4.40 -4.04
C VAL A 133 9.95 5.77 -4.74
N CYS A 134 10.49 6.81 -4.09
CA CYS A 134 10.62 8.12 -4.71
C CYS A 134 11.65 8.15 -5.85
N SER A 135 12.72 7.37 -5.77
CA SER A 135 13.75 7.32 -6.83
C SER A 135 13.29 6.56 -8.08
N GLU A 136 12.53 5.47 -7.94
CA GLU A 136 12.06 4.67 -9.08
C GLU A 136 10.98 5.40 -9.91
N ASN A 137 10.22 6.30 -9.29
CA ASN A 137 9.19 7.09 -9.98
C ASN A 137 9.74 8.26 -10.82
N ARG A 138 11.02 8.65 -10.66
CA ARG A 138 11.61 9.75 -11.45
C ARG A 138 11.81 9.38 -12.93
N SER A 139 11.82 8.09 -13.27
CA SER A 139 11.98 7.59 -14.64
C SER A 139 10.71 7.65 -15.50
N TYR A 140 9.56 8.05 -14.95
CA TYR A 140 8.26 8.03 -15.63
C TYR A 140 7.60 9.42 -15.77
N CYS A 141 8.28 10.50 -15.36
CA CYS A 141 7.81 11.90 -15.48
C CYS A 141 8.55 12.73 -16.55
N THR A 142 9.21 12.09 -17.52
CA THR A 142 9.71 12.72 -18.75
C THR A 142 9.01 12.13 -19.95
#